data_AF-A0A352NZD7-F1
#
_entry.id   AF-A0A352NZD7-F1
#
_cell.length_a   1.000
_cell.length_b   1.000
_cell.length_c   1.000
_cell.angle_alpha   90.00
_cell.angle_beta   90.00
_cell.angle_gamma   90.00
#
_symmetry.space_group_name_H-M   'P 1'
#
loop_
_entity.id
_entity.type
_entity.pdbx_description
1 polymer ?
#
loop_
_entity_poly.entity_id
_entity_poly.type
_entity_poly.pdbx_seq_one_letter_code
_entity_poly.pdbx_strand_id
1 'polypeptide(L)'
;MRVDGIKTNKYTDSQQLIKQREKKEPVEITKELMIEKETYVNSMKQQVNLTGEQIKAEREKLKIMLTCLEISRRITAGDKVPAADHKYLLKHDSALYARSITMRFPKNNPHEYKRISEDEEKRELKMGNADKIHCLDEINEESSVQEVFCAEIDMKV
;
A
#
# COMPACT_ATOMS: atom_id res chain seq x y z
N MET A 1 -59.46 -62.20 -14.51
CA MET A 1 -58.00 -62.34 -14.35
C MET A 1 -57.31 -61.26 -15.19
N ARG A 2 -56.62 -60.32 -14.53
CA ARG A 2 -55.46 -59.55 -15.07
C ARG A 2 -54.84 -58.80 -13.89
N VAL A 3 -53.62 -59.19 -13.53
CA VAL A 3 -52.83 -58.57 -12.47
C VAL A 3 -51.53 -58.13 -13.14
N ASP A 4 -51.53 -56.93 -13.70
CA ASP A 4 -50.33 -56.33 -14.28
C ASP A 4 -49.86 -55.22 -13.33
N GLY A 5 -49.24 -55.67 -12.24
CA GLY A 5 -48.52 -54.80 -11.31
C GLY A 5 -47.14 -54.50 -11.85
N ILE A 6 -46.96 -53.36 -12.52
CA ILE A 6 -45.64 -52.81 -12.82
C ILE A 6 -45.01 -52.40 -11.48
N LYS A 7 -44.18 -53.27 -10.91
CA LYS A 7 -43.30 -52.91 -9.80
C LYS A 7 -42.18 -52.04 -10.37
N THR A 8 -42.39 -50.72 -10.41
CA THR A 8 -41.26 -49.81 -10.63
C THR A 8 -40.30 -49.93 -9.44
N ASN A 9 -39.04 -50.16 -9.80
CA ASN A 9 -37.96 -50.53 -8.91
C ASN A 9 -37.60 -49.34 -8.00
N LYS A 10 -37.98 -49.40 -6.71
CA LYS A 10 -37.63 -48.37 -5.71
C LYS A 10 -36.13 -48.11 -5.60
N TYR A 11 -35.30 -49.05 -6.07
CA TYR A 11 -33.85 -48.95 -6.07
C TYR A 11 -33.33 -47.93 -7.10
N THR A 12 -34.00 -47.76 -8.25
CA THR A 12 -33.54 -46.86 -9.31
C THR A 12 -33.79 -45.37 -9.00
N ASP A 13 -34.90 -45.03 -8.35
CA ASP A 13 -35.18 -43.64 -7.91
C ASP A 13 -34.23 -43.20 -6.78
N SER A 14 -33.92 -44.12 -5.86
CA SER A 14 -33.00 -43.86 -4.75
C SER A 14 -31.58 -43.57 -5.25
N GLN A 15 -31.11 -44.34 -6.25
CA GLN A 15 -29.80 -44.10 -6.85
C GLN A 15 -29.74 -42.83 -7.72
N GLN A 16 -30.85 -42.41 -8.32
CA GLN A 16 -30.92 -41.13 -9.04
C GLN A 16 -30.89 -39.92 -8.09
N LEU A 17 -31.55 -39.99 -6.93
CA LEU A 17 -31.49 -38.94 -5.90
C LEU A 17 -30.09 -38.79 -5.29
N ILE A 18 -29.39 -39.90 -5.01
CA ILE A 18 -28.03 -39.88 -4.46
C ILE A 18 -27.06 -39.23 -5.46
N LYS A 19 -27.11 -39.62 -6.74
CA LYS A 19 -26.30 -38.99 -7.81
C LYS A 19 -26.58 -37.50 -8.03
N GLN A 20 -27.80 -37.04 -7.74
CA GLN A 20 -28.16 -35.62 -7.85
C GLN A 20 -27.73 -34.80 -6.62
N ARG A 21 -27.64 -35.42 -5.43
CA ARG A 21 -27.13 -34.79 -4.21
C ARG A 21 -25.60 -34.68 -4.21
N GLU A 22 -24.91 -35.75 -4.60
CA GLU A 22 -23.44 -35.77 -4.71
C GLU A 22 -22.88 -34.79 -5.74
N LYS A 23 -23.67 -34.36 -6.73
CA LYS A 23 -23.27 -33.33 -7.70
C LYS A 23 -23.49 -31.89 -7.23
N LYS A 24 -24.37 -31.66 -6.25
CA LYS A 24 -24.67 -30.32 -5.73
C LYS A 24 -23.73 -29.93 -4.60
N GLU A 25 -23.44 -30.83 -3.67
CA GLU A 25 -22.60 -30.53 -2.49
C GLU A 25 -21.17 -30.06 -2.77
N PRO A 26 -20.37 -30.69 -3.67
CA PRO A 26 -18.98 -30.26 -3.86
C PRO A 26 -18.86 -28.94 -4.64
N VAL A 27 -19.89 -28.55 -5.39
CA VAL A 27 -19.88 -27.35 -6.25
C VAL A 27 -20.34 -26.10 -5.50
N GLU A 28 -21.18 -26.24 -4.48
CA GLU A 28 -21.66 -25.12 -3.65
C GLU A 28 -20.57 -24.76 -2.62
N ILE A 29 -20.06 -25.76 -1.88
CA ILE A 29 -18.98 -25.61 -0.89
C ILE A 29 -17.71 -24.98 -1.50
N THR A 30 -17.38 -25.33 -2.74
CA THR A 30 -16.22 -24.74 -3.44
C THR A 30 -16.46 -23.28 -3.83
N LYS A 31 -17.69 -22.89 -4.14
CA LYS A 31 -18.04 -21.48 -4.45
C LYS A 31 -18.08 -20.63 -3.19
N GLU A 32 -18.66 -21.11 -2.09
CA GLU A 32 -18.63 -20.40 -0.81
C GLU A 32 -17.19 -20.15 -0.35
N LEU A 33 -16.33 -21.15 -0.44
CA LEU A 33 -14.91 -21.02 -0.08
C LEU A 33 -14.17 -20.02 -0.99
N MET A 34 -14.51 -19.97 -2.28
CA MET A 34 -13.94 -18.98 -3.20
C MET A 34 -14.42 -17.56 -2.88
N ILE A 35 -15.68 -17.38 -2.52
CA ILE A 35 -16.24 -16.09 -2.08
C ILE A 35 -15.58 -15.64 -0.77
N GLU A 36 -15.41 -16.54 0.20
CA GLU A 36 -14.71 -16.23 1.45
C GLU A 36 -13.25 -15.82 1.19
N LYS A 37 -12.54 -16.57 0.35
CA LYS A 37 -11.16 -16.21 -0.04
C LYS A 37 -11.12 -14.86 -0.76
N GLU A 38 -12.07 -14.58 -1.64
CA GLU A 38 -12.15 -13.31 -2.36
C GLU A 38 -12.46 -12.13 -1.42
N THR A 39 -13.41 -12.30 -0.49
CA THR A 39 -13.70 -11.27 0.53
C THR A 39 -12.51 -11.01 1.44
N TYR A 40 -11.78 -12.05 1.85
CA TYR A 40 -10.54 -11.91 2.61
C TYR A 40 -9.48 -11.14 1.82
N VAL A 41 -9.21 -11.54 0.57
CA VAL A 41 -8.25 -10.83 -0.31
C VAL A 41 -8.67 -9.37 -0.53
N ASN A 42 -9.96 -9.10 -0.72
CA ASN A 42 -10.47 -7.74 -0.93
C ASN A 42 -10.34 -6.87 0.33
N SER A 43 -10.59 -7.42 1.52
CA SER A 43 -10.37 -6.69 2.78
C SER A 43 -8.88 -6.35 3.00
N MET A 44 -7.98 -7.29 2.70
CA MET A 44 -6.53 -7.06 2.73
C MET A 44 -6.09 -5.99 1.73
N LYS A 45 -6.60 -6.03 0.49
CA LYS A 45 -6.32 -4.99 -0.53
C LYS A 45 -6.76 -3.61 -0.06
N GLN A 46 -7.94 -3.49 0.55
CA GLN A 46 -8.41 -2.22 1.11
C GLN A 46 -7.48 -1.71 2.21
N GLN A 47 -7.03 -2.57 3.13
CA GLN A 47 -6.10 -2.17 4.18
C GLN A 47 -4.74 -1.71 3.62
N VAL A 48 -4.19 -2.42 2.63
CA VAL A 48 -2.93 -2.04 1.97
C VAL A 48 -3.08 -0.71 1.23
N ASN A 49 -4.21 -0.48 0.56
CA ASN A 49 -4.45 0.78 -0.14
C ASN A 49 -4.55 1.96 0.84
N LEU A 50 -5.34 1.81 1.91
CA LEU A 50 -5.49 2.84 2.95
C LEU A 50 -4.15 3.18 3.62
N THR A 51 -3.38 2.16 3.99
CA THR A 51 -2.05 2.35 4.58
C THR A 51 -1.07 2.98 3.58
N GLY A 52 -1.14 2.60 2.30
CA GLY A 52 -0.35 3.20 1.23
C GLY A 52 -0.62 4.69 1.04
N GLU A 53 -1.89 5.11 1.06
CA GLU A 53 -2.27 6.52 0.97
C GLU A 53 -1.81 7.32 2.19
N GLN A 54 -1.96 6.77 3.39
CA GLN A 54 -1.45 7.38 4.62
C GLN A 54 0.06 7.58 4.57
N ILE A 55 0.82 6.57 4.16
CA ILE A 55 2.28 6.65 4.02
C ILE A 55 2.67 7.74 3.02
N LYS A 56 1.98 7.85 1.88
CA LYS A 56 2.23 8.92 0.90
C LYS A 56 1.99 10.29 1.49
N ALA A 57 0.87 10.49 2.18
CA ALA A 57 0.54 11.76 2.81
C ALA A 57 1.57 12.16 3.87
N GLU A 58 2.00 11.22 4.72
CA GLU A 58 3.03 11.48 5.73
C GLU A 58 4.40 11.77 5.10
N ARG A 59 4.78 11.08 4.02
CA ARG A 59 6.01 11.40 3.27
C ARG A 59 6.00 12.84 2.72
N GLU A 60 4.89 13.31 2.17
CA GLU A 60 4.79 14.68 1.68
C GLU A 60 4.88 15.70 2.81
N LYS A 61 4.20 15.46 3.95
CA LYS A 61 4.32 16.32 5.14
C LYS A 61 5.78 16.42 5.63
N LEU A 62 6.48 15.28 5.69
CA LEU A 62 7.90 15.25 6.05
C LEU A 62 8.77 16.03 5.05
N LYS A 63 8.50 15.92 3.75
CA LYS A 63 9.22 16.68 2.71
C LYS A 63 9.05 18.19 2.89
N ILE A 64 7.83 18.65 3.18
CA ILE A 64 7.53 20.06 3.47
C ILE A 64 8.28 20.51 4.73
N MET A 65 8.21 19.72 5.81
CA MET A 65 8.88 20.03 7.08
C MET A 65 10.40 20.15 6.92
N LEU A 66 11.05 19.19 6.26
CA LEU A 66 12.49 19.22 6.01
C LEU A 66 12.91 20.42 5.16
N THR A 67 12.10 20.77 4.15
CA THR A 67 12.33 21.96 3.32
C THR A 67 12.25 23.24 4.17
N CYS A 68 11.25 23.36 5.03
CA CYS A 68 11.09 24.51 5.92
C CYS A 68 12.26 24.65 6.90
N LEU A 69 12.71 23.54 7.49
CA LEU A 69 13.85 23.52 8.40
C LEU A 69 15.16 23.92 7.71
N GLU A 70 15.40 23.46 6.48
CA GLU A 70 16.60 23.86 5.73
C GLU A 70 16.57 25.35 5.34
N ILE A 71 15.42 25.87 4.95
CA ILE A 71 15.26 27.33 4.70
C ILE A 71 15.51 28.11 5.98
N SER A 72 14.90 27.71 7.10
CA SER A 72 15.09 28.31 8.41
C SER A 72 16.56 28.33 8.83
N ARG A 73 17.28 27.21 8.63
CA ARG A 73 18.71 27.09 8.90
C ARG A 73 19.51 28.12 8.10
N ARG A 74 19.26 28.26 6.80
CA ARG A 74 19.95 29.22 5.93
C ARG A 74 19.68 30.67 6.35
N ILE A 75 18.42 31.00 6.69
CA ILE A 75 18.05 32.33 7.17
C ILE A 75 18.78 32.62 8.48
N THR A 76 18.71 31.71 9.45
CA THR A 76 19.32 31.86 10.78
C THR A 76 20.84 32.00 10.69
N ALA A 77 21.48 31.27 9.77
CA ALA A 77 22.92 31.36 9.50
C ALA A 77 23.37 32.69 8.88
N GLY A 78 22.43 33.57 8.50
CA GLY A 78 22.76 34.85 7.87
C GLY A 78 22.88 34.82 6.36
N ASP A 79 22.76 33.66 5.74
CA ASP A 79 22.99 33.47 4.31
C ASP A 79 21.90 34.13 3.45
N LYS A 80 22.18 34.29 2.16
CA LYS A 80 21.24 34.84 1.17
C LYS A 80 20.33 33.71 0.68
N VAL A 81 19.05 33.83 1.03
CA VAL A 81 18.01 32.88 0.66
C VAL A 81 17.12 33.47 -0.43
N PRO A 82 16.76 32.71 -1.48
CA PRO A 82 15.88 33.20 -2.54
C PRO A 82 14.51 33.63 -2.00
N ALA A 83 13.92 34.68 -2.59
CA ALA A 83 12.62 35.22 -2.16
C ALA A 83 11.48 34.17 -2.20
N ALA A 84 11.54 33.22 -3.14
CA ALA A 84 10.57 32.13 -3.20
C ALA A 84 10.64 31.20 -1.98
N ASP A 85 11.84 30.90 -1.48
CA ASP A 85 12.03 30.09 -0.27
C ASP A 85 11.54 30.85 0.98
N HIS A 86 11.75 32.17 1.06
CA HIS A 86 11.14 32.99 2.11
C HIS A 86 9.61 32.88 2.11
N LYS A 87 8.97 33.00 0.94
CA LYS A 87 7.51 32.86 0.79
C LYS A 87 7.04 31.46 1.14
N TYR A 88 7.79 30.43 0.73
CA TYR A 88 7.46 29.04 1.03
C TYR A 88 7.46 28.79 2.54
N LEU A 89 8.53 29.17 3.24
CA LEU A 89 8.59 29.00 4.70
C LEU A 89 7.50 29.82 5.39
N LEU A 90 7.23 31.05 4.97
CA LEU A 90 6.16 31.86 5.54
C LEU A 90 4.77 31.23 5.35
N LYS A 91 4.51 30.59 4.21
CA LYS A 91 3.23 29.92 3.90
C LYS A 91 3.02 28.67 4.77
N HIS A 92 4.07 27.87 4.96
CA HIS A 92 3.97 26.56 5.62
C HIS A 92 4.21 26.61 7.13
N ASP A 93 5.12 27.48 7.60
CA ASP A 93 5.41 27.69 9.02
C ASP A 93 5.85 29.14 9.29
N SER A 94 4.87 30.02 9.42
CA SER A 94 5.07 31.45 9.68
C SER A 94 5.76 31.73 11.03
N ALA A 95 5.54 30.88 12.03
CA ALA A 95 6.15 31.02 13.34
C ALA A 95 7.65 30.69 13.30
N LEU A 96 8.04 29.65 12.55
CA LEU A 96 9.44 29.33 12.30
C LEU A 96 10.10 30.40 11.44
N TYR A 97 9.40 30.93 10.43
CA TYR A 97 9.89 32.07 9.65
C TYR A 97 10.27 33.26 10.54
N ALA A 98 9.33 33.70 11.39
CA ALA A 98 9.55 34.82 12.30
C ALA A 98 10.74 34.55 13.24
N ARG A 99 10.81 33.37 13.84
CA ARG A 99 11.96 32.98 14.70
C ARG A 99 13.28 33.01 13.95
N SER A 100 13.32 32.51 12.73
CA SER A 100 14.54 32.46 11.91
C SER A 100 15.06 33.86 11.58
N ILE A 101 14.15 34.80 11.29
CA ILE A 101 14.50 36.21 11.05
C ILE A 101 15.05 36.87 12.31
N THR A 102 14.39 36.65 13.46
CA THR A 102 14.83 37.20 14.76
C THR A 102 16.19 36.65 15.19
N MET A 103 16.45 35.37 14.95
CA MET A 103 17.70 34.70 15.34
C MET A 103 18.81 34.82 14.29
N ARG A 104 18.60 35.59 13.22
CA ARG A 104 19.52 35.69 12.09
C ARG A 104 20.87 36.27 12.49
N PHE A 105 21.93 35.52 12.20
CA PHE A 105 23.30 35.96 12.42
C PHE A 105 23.76 36.91 11.31
N PRO A 106 24.29 38.11 11.61
CA PRO A 106 24.86 38.99 10.59
C PRO A 106 26.18 38.42 10.06
N LYS A 107 26.33 38.36 8.73
CA LYS A 107 27.49 37.74 8.07
C LYS A 107 28.06 38.68 7.01
N ASN A 108 29.37 38.94 7.05
CA ASN A 108 30.05 39.87 6.13
C ASN A 108 29.98 39.42 4.66
N ASN A 109 30.11 38.11 4.41
CA ASN A 109 30.00 37.53 3.08
C ASN A 109 29.04 36.32 3.11
N PRO A 110 27.72 36.57 3.01
CA PRO A 110 26.71 35.52 3.09
C PRO A 110 26.76 34.63 1.84
N HIS A 111 26.61 33.32 2.02
CA HIS A 111 26.53 32.39 0.90
C HIS A 111 25.20 32.56 0.16
N GLU A 112 25.22 32.49 -1.17
CA GLU A 112 24.03 32.58 -2.01
C GLU A 112 23.54 31.18 -2.38
N TYR A 113 22.40 30.79 -1.82
CA TYR A 113 21.80 29.49 -2.12
C TYR A 113 20.90 29.54 -3.35
N LYS A 114 20.88 28.43 -4.09
CA LYS A 114 19.81 28.13 -5.05
C LYS A 114 18.52 27.79 -4.30
N ARG A 115 17.40 28.06 -4.96
CA ARG A 115 16.05 27.76 -4.47
C ARG A 115 15.91 26.27 -4.21
N ILE A 116 15.29 25.90 -3.10
CA ILE A 116 14.99 24.49 -2.76
C ILE A 116 13.50 24.19 -2.64
N SER A 117 12.66 25.20 -2.41
CA SER A 117 11.21 25.01 -2.54
C SER A 117 10.87 24.69 -3.99
N GLU A 118 10.44 23.45 -4.28
CA GLU A 118 9.85 23.13 -5.57
C GLU A 118 8.60 24.01 -5.79
N ASP A 119 8.28 24.38 -7.04
CA ASP A 119 7.03 25.08 -7.36
C ASP A 119 5.84 24.24 -6.91
N GLU A 120 5.21 24.65 -5.82
CA GLU A 120 4.00 24.03 -5.28
C GLU A 120 2.83 24.11 -6.29
N GLU A 121 2.87 25.11 -7.18
CA GLU A 121 1.97 25.27 -8.32
C GLU A 121 1.98 24.07 -9.27
N LYS A 122 3.12 23.38 -9.41
CA LYS A 122 3.20 22.12 -10.19
C LYS A 122 2.64 20.91 -9.45
N ARG A 123 2.48 20.97 -8.11
CA ARG A 123 1.94 19.85 -7.32
C ARG A 123 0.42 19.90 -7.25
N GLU A 124 -0.17 21.09 -7.16
CA GLU A 124 -1.63 21.26 -7.24
C GLU A 124 -2.19 20.75 -8.59
N LEU A 125 -1.43 20.90 -9.68
CA LEU A 125 -1.76 20.35 -11.00
C LEU A 125 -1.56 18.82 -11.13
N LYS A 126 -0.77 18.20 -10.24
CA LYS A 126 -0.46 16.76 -10.27
C LYS A 126 -1.38 15.90 -9.38
N MET A 127 -2.22 16.51 -8.56
CA MET A 127 -3.28 15.78 -7.84
C MET A 127 -4.37 15.21 -8.78
N GLY A 128 -4.28 15.48 -10.09
CA GLY A 128 -5.17 14.93 -11.10
C GLY A 128 -4.66 13.70 -11.87
N ASN A 129 -3.41 13.23 -11.69
CA ASN A 129 -2.90 12.11 -12.47
C ASN A 129 -2.05 11.14 -11.64
N ALA A 130 -2.51 9.88 -11.61
CA ALA A 130 -1.86 8.75 -11.01
C ALA A 130 -0.54 8.42 -11.72
N ASP A 131 0.56 8.39 -10.99
CA ASP A 131 1.77 7.70 -11.43
C ASP A 131 2.32 6.80 -10.32
N LYS A 132 2.09 5.50 -10.58
CA LYS A 132 2.88 4.31 -10.28
C LYS A 132 3.91 4.42 -9.16
N ILE A 133 3.58 3.83 -8.01
CA ILE A 133 4.60 3.23 -7.14
C ILE A 133 5.09 1.98 -7.85
N HIS A 134 6.35 1.97 -8.27
CA HIS A 134 7.12 0.75 -8.47
C HIS A 134 7.86 0.47 -7.16
N CYS A 135 7.37 -0.48 -6.37
CA CYS A 135 8.09 -1.02 -5.22
C CYS A 135 7.80 -2.52 -5.14
N LEU A 136 8.84 -3.31 -5.47
CA LEU A 136 9.01 -4.76 -5.42
C LEU A 136 8.28 -5.62 -6.46
N ASP A 137 8.74 -5.51 -7.72
CA ASP A 137 8.79 -6.65 -8.64
C ASP A 137 10.25 -7.10 -8.76
N GLU A 138 10.67 -8.09 -7.96
CA GLU A 138 11.85 -8.94 -8.24
C GLU A 138 11.89 -10.13 -7.26
N ILE A 139 10.87 -10.98 -7.31
CA ILE A 139 11.05 -12.41 -7.01
C ILE A 139 10.14 -13.18 -7.97
N ASN A 140 10.62 -13.41 -9.17
CA ASN A 140 10.13 -14.51 -9.99
C ASN A 140 11.29 -15.02 -10.85
N GLU A 141 11.94 -16.08 -10.40
CA GLU A 141 12.48 -17.07 -11.31
C GLU A 141 12.16 -18.45 -10.74
N GLU A 142 11.46 -19.22 -11.55
CA GLU A 142 10.97 -20.55 -11.30
C GLU A 142 12.13 -21.51 -11.03
N SER A 143 12.04 -22.33 -9.98
CA SER A 143 12.56 -23.69 -10.04
C SER A 143 11.61 -24.59 -9.28
N SER A 144 10.92 -25.40 -10.06
CA SER A 144 10.31 -26.65 -9.64
C SER A 144 11.35 -27.57 -8.99
N VAL A 145 10.82 -28.64 -8.38
CA VAL A 145 11.47 -29.92 -8.04
C VAL A 145 11.76 -30.15 -6.54
N GLN A 146 10.78 -30.84 -5.94
CA GLN A 146 10.87 -32.03 -5.07
C GLN A 146 11.67 -32.00 -3.77
N GLU A 147 11.00 -32.52 -2.72
CA GLU A 147 11.49 -33.43 -1.66
C GLU A 147 12.76 -32.99 -0.91
N VAL A 148 12.78 -32.94 0.41
CA VAL A 148 13.14 -34.08 1.29
C VAL A 148 12.84 -33.57 2.71
N PHE A 149 11.85 -34.15 3.38
CA PHE A 149 11.98 -35.17 4.41
C PHE A 149 12.55 -34.67 5.75
N CYS A 150 11.79 -34.95 6.81
CA CYS A 150 12.13 -34.76 8.20
C CYS A 150 13.54 -35.30 8.52
N ALA A 151 14.31 -34.54 9.30
CA ALA A 151 15.45 -35.07 10.01
C ALA A 151 15.33 -34.69 11.49
N GLU A 152 15.09 -35.72 12.30
CA GLU A 152 15.26 -35.76 13.74
C GLU A 152 16.57 -35.09 14.18
N ILE A 153 16.45 -34.23 15.19
CA ILE A 153 17.59 -33.82 16.00
C ILE A 153 17.86 -34.98 16.96
N ASP A 154 18.83 -35.81 16.61
CA ASP A 154 19.37 -36.80 17.54
C ASP A 154 20.77 -36.38 18.02
N MET A 155 20.82 -36.19 19.33
CA MET A 155 21.91 -35.68 20.14
C MET A 155 22.89 -36.80 20.50
N LYS A 156 24.21 -36.56 20.40
CA LYS A 156 25.20 -37.30 21.19
C LYS A 156 26.19 -36.33 21.83
N VAL A 157 26.09 -36.24 23.15
CA VAL A 157 27.09 -35.70 24.08
C VAL A 157 28.23 -36.71 24.22
#